data_AF-A0A246GJD5-F1
#
_entry.id   AF-A0A246GJD5-F1
#
_cell.length_a   1.000
_cell.length_b   1.000
_cell.length_c   1.000
_cell.angle_alpha   90.00
_cell.angle_beta   90.00
_cell.angle_gamma   90.00
#
_symmetry.space_group_name_H-M   'P 1'
#
loop_
_entity.id
_entity.type
_entity.pdbx_description
1 polymer ?
#
loop_
_entity_poly.entity_id
_entity_poly.type
_entity_poly.pdbx_seq_one_letter_code
_entity_poly.pdbx_strand_id
1 'polypeptide(L)'
;MEDFKSELEILRAKEIELKKVFYKSFSSEDEFELFVEQNKNLISELKSIKSKIKEIEWHLKSDDEKKTHLKYLKDLKNKFKDENL
;
A
#
# COMPACT_ATOMS: atom_id res chain seq x y z
N MET A 1 14.36 -15.80 6.52
CA MET A 1 12.88 -15.91 6.55
C MET A 1 12.28 -15.31 7.83
N GLU A 2 12.91 -15.54 8.99
CA GLU A 2 12.52 -14.94 10.27
C GLU A 2 12.68 -13.40 10.27
N ASP A 3 13.74 -12.91 9.63
CA ASP A 3 14.06 -11.48 9.46
C ASP A 3 12.93 -10.69 8.75
N PHE A 4 12.41 -11.24 7.64
CA PHE A 4 11.32 -10.62 6.89
C PHE A 4 10.00 -10.55 7.66
N LYS A 5 9.72 -11.53 8.54
CA LYS A 5 8.48 -11.53 9.33
C LYS A 5 8.53 -10.43 10.40
N SER A 6 9.64 -10.34 11.12
CA SER A 6 9.87 -9.28 12.11
C SER A 6 9.87 -7.89 11.48
N GLU A 7 10.52 -7.73 10.32
CA GLU A 7 10.50 -6.47 9.58
C GLU A 7 9.07 -6.10 9.13
N LEU A 8 8.30 -7.07 8.62
CA LEU A 8 6.91 -6.86 8.21
C LEU A 8 6.03 -6.39 9.38
N GLU A 9 6.19 -6.97 10.57
CA GLU A 9 5.46 -6.56 11.77
C GLU A 9 5.79 -5.11 12.17
N ILE A 10 7.07 -4.74 12.16
CA ILE A 10 7.50 -3.36 12.44
C ILE A 10 6.92 -2.39 11.43
N LEU A 11 6.97 -2.72 10.13
CA LEU A 11 6.44 -1.86 9.07
C LEU A 11 4.92 -1.70 9.17
N ARG A 12 4.18 -2.77 9.50
CA ARG A 12 2.73 -2.71 9.73
C ARG A 12 2.37 -1.85 10.93
N ALA A 13 3.11 -1.95 12.04
CA ALA A 13 2.91 -1.09 13.19
C ALA A 13 3.12 0.39 12.83
N LYS A 14 4.19 0.71 12.10
CA LYS A 14 4.45 2.08 11.60
C LYS A 14 3.35 2.57 10.64
N GLU A 15 2.87 1.71 9.76
CA GLU A 15 1.77 2.04 8.84
C GLU A 15 0.49 2.41 9.60
N ILE A 16 0.16 1.66 10.66
CA ILE A 16 -1.01 1.92 11.51
C ILE A 16 -0.87 3.27 12.22
N GLU A 17 0.28 3.57 12.83
CA GLU A 17 0.49 4.85 13.50
C GLU A 17 0.40 6.04 12.53
N LEU A 18 1.01 5.93 11.35
CA LEU A 18 0.90 6.97 10.33
C LEU A 18 -0.53 7.16 9.83
N LYS A 19 -1.29 6.06 9.62
CA LYS A 19 -2.70 6.15 9.22
C LYS A 19 -3.56 6.92 10.22
N LYS A 20 -3.27 6.84 11.53
CA LYS A 20 -4.00 7.60 12.55
C LYS A 20 -3.84 9.11 12.35
N VAL A 21 -2.65 9.58 11.94
CA VAL A 21 -2.40 11.00 11.63
C VAL A 21 -3.28 11.46 10.47
N PHE A 22 -3.50 10.60 9.49
CA PHE A 22 -4.32 10.88 8.30
C PHE A 22 -5.82 10.62 8.51
N TYR A 23 -6.23 10.10 9.66
CA TYR A 23 -7.64 9.85 9.97
C TYR A 23 -8.30 11.14 10.51
N LYS A 24 -8.45 12.11 9.62
CA LYS A 24 -9.05 13.42 9.91
C LYS A 24 -10.10 13.77 8.86
N SER A 25 -11.20 14.37 9.31
CA SER A 25 -12.18 15.02 8.44
C SER A 25 -11.81 16.49 8.22
N PHE A 26 -12.00 16.98 7.00
CA PHE A 26 -11.76 18.37 6.63
C PHE A 26 -13.07 19.06 6.32
N SER A 27 -13.20 20.33 6.72
CA SER A 27 -14.42 21.11 6.51
C SER A 27 -14.42 21.84 5.16
N SER A 28 -13.26 21.95 4.52
CA SER A 28 -13.08 22.54 3.19
C SER A 28 -11.91 21.90 2.42
N GLU A 29 -11.86 22.14 1.12
CA GLU A 29 -10.76 21.71 0.25
C GLU A 29 -9.45 22.42 0.64
N ASP A 30 -9.49 23.73 0.92
CA ASP A 30 -8.31 24.49 1.39
C ASP A 30 -7.69 23.89 2.68
N GLU A 31 -8.53 23.44 3.63
CA GLU A 31 -8.05 22.79 4.87
C GLU A 31 -7.36 21.46 4.56
N PHE A 32 -7.92 20.69 3.62
CA PHE A 32 -7.33 19.44 3.16
C PHE A 32 -6.00 19.67 2.43
N GLU A 33 -5.93 20.63 1.50
CA GLU A 33 -4.72 20.95 0.75
C GLU A 33 -3.59 21.42 1.66
N LEU A 34 -3.89 22.32 2.60
CA LEU A 34 -2.90 22.79 3.58
C LEU A 34 -2.39 21.63 4.44
N PHE A 35 -3.29 20.74 4.88
CA PHE A 35 -2.90 19.55 5.62
C PHE A 35 -2.01 18.62 4.79
N VAL A 36 -2.34 18.39 3.51
CA VAL A 36 -1.49 17.60 2.61
C VAL A 36 -0.11 18.22 2.46
N GLU A 37 -0.03 19.54 2.24
CA GLU A 37 1.22 20.28 2.11
C GLU A 37 2.10 20.13 3.36
N GLN A 38 1.52 20.37 4.53
CA GLN A 38 2.21 20.27 5.82
C GLN A 38 2.71 18.85 6.12
N ASN A 39 2.00 17.83 5.61
CA ASN A 39 2.29 16.43 5.90
C ASN A 39 2.92 15.68 4.71
N LYS A 40 3.41 16.38 3.66
CA LYS A 40 4.02 15.78 2.47
C LYS A 40 5.06 14.70 2.78
N ASN A 41 5.92 14.95 3.76
CA ASN A 41 6.96 14.01 4.16
C ASN A 41 6.38 12.72 4.75
N LEU A 42 5.38 12.83 5.63
CA LEU A 42 4.70 11.68 6.23
C LEU A 42 3.89 10.90 5.17
N ILE A 43 3.30 11.59 4.19
CA ILE A 43 2.62 10.95 3.06
C ILE A 43 3.63 10.14 2.22
N SER A 44 4.80 10.71 1.95
CA SER A 44 5.89 10.03 1.24
C SER A 44 6.39 8.80 2.01
N GLU A 45 6.58 8.95 3.32
CA GLU A 45 6.97 7.85 4.20
C GLU A 45 5.94 6.72 4.20
N LEU A 46 4.65 7.04 4.33
CA LEU A 46 3.57 6.06 4.27
C LEU A 46 3.55 5.31 2.93
N LYS A 47 3.79 6.01 1.81
CA LYS A 47 3.90 5.37 0.48
C LYS A 47 5.09 4.41 0.43
N SER A 48 6.24 4.81 0.96
CA SER A 48 7.44 3.98 1.04
C SER A 48 7.22 2.72 1.89
N ILE A 49 6.65 2.87 3.09
CA ILE A 49 6.30 1.75 3.98
C ILE A 49 5.35 0.78 3.28
N LYS A 50 4.28 1.28 2.65
CA LYS A 50 3.34 0.44 1.88
C LYS A 50 4.02 -0.33 0.74
N SER A 51 4.97 0.30 0.06
CA SER A 51 5.74 -0.37 -1.00
C SER A 51 6.59 -1.50 -0.44
N LYS A 52 7.33 -1.26 0.65
CA LYS A 52 8.16 -2.28 1.32
C LYS A 52 7.34 -3.44 1.86
N ILE A 53 6.18 -3.16 2.47
CA ILE A 53 5.24 -4.20 2.94
C ILE A 53 4.85 -5.11 1.77
N LYS A 54 4.45 -4.54 0.62
CA LYS A 54 4.07 -5.33 -0.56
C LYS A 54 5.21 -6.19 -1.09
N GLU A 55 6.42 -5.65 -1.12
CA GLU A 55 7.63 -6.36 -1.55
C GLU A 55 7.95 -7.54 -0.63
N ILE A 56 7.95 -7.33 0.69
CA ILE A 56 8.18 -8.39 1.67
C ILE A 56 7.08 -9.45 1.59
N GLU A 57 5.81 -9.04 1.52
CA GLU A 57 4.68 -9.96 1.33
C GLU A 57 4.81 -10.77 0.05
N TRP A 58 5.30 -10.17 -1.03
CA TRP A 58 5.60 -10.88 -2.27
C TRP A 58 6.71 -11.92 -2.09
N HIS A 59 7.79 -11.57 -1.39
CA HIS A 59 8.88 -12.52 -1.12
C HIS A 59 8.45 -13.68 -0.23
N LEU A 60 7.55 -13.43 0.72
CA LEU A 60 7.01 -14.45 1.63
C LEU A 60 5.98 -15.38 0.97
N LYS A 61 5.40 -15.01 -0.18
CA LYS A 61 4.50 -15.90 -0.94
C LYS A 61 5.26 -17.09 -1.51
N SER A 62 4.62 -18.25 -1.43
CA SER A 62 5.01 -19.46 -2.16
C SER A 62 4.90 -19.26 -3.67
N ASP A 63 5.58 -20.12 -4.43
CA ASP A 63 5.56 -20.05 -5.89
C ASP A 63 4.15 -20.27 -6.47
N ASP A 64 3.32 -21.10 -5.84
CA ASP A 64 1.94 -21.34 -6.26
C ASP A 64 1.03 -20.14 -5.96
N GLU A 65 1.24 -19.47 -4.84
CA GLU A 65 0.56 -18.20 -4.53
C GLU A 65 0.95 -17.10 -5.52
N LYS A 66 2.24 -17.01 -5.89
CA LYS A 66 2.73 -16.06 -6.90
C LYS A 66 2.10 -16.33 -8.26
N LYS A 67 2.06 -17.60 -8.71
CA LYS A 67 1.41 -18.00 -9.97
C LYS A 67 -0.07 -17.64 -9.96
N THR A 68 -0.77 -17.92 -8.88
CA THR A 68 -2.20 -17.60 -8.72
C THR A 68 -2.43 -16.09 -8.78
N HIS A 69 -1.61 -15.30 -8.09
CA HIS A 69 -1.68 -13.86 -8.13
C HIS A 69 -1.45 -13.30 -9.54
N LEU A 70 -0.41 -13.78 -10.24
CA LEU A 70 -0.13 -13.35 -11.62
C LEU A 70 -1.24 -13.74 -12.60
N LYS A 71 -1.85 -14.92 -12.43
CA LYS A 71 -3.01 -15.34 -13.21
C LYS A 71 -4.19 -14.41 -12.97
N TYR A 72 -4.51 -14.11 -11.71
CA TYR A 72 -5.57 -13.17 -11.37
C TYR A 72 -5.36 -11.78 -11.99
N LEU A 73 -4.14 -11.24 -11.92
CA LEU A 73 -3.81 -9.96 -12.56
C LEU A 73 -3.97 -9.99 -14.08
N LYS A 74 -3.62 -11.12 -14.72
CA LYS A 74 -3.83 -11.32 -16.16
C LYS A 74 -5.32 -11.35 -16.51
N ASP A 75 -6.11 -12.08 -15.74
CA ASP A 75 -7.56 -12.24 -15.95
C ASP A 75 -8.28 -10.88 -15.76
N LEU A 76 -7.92 -10.11 -14.73
CA LEU A 76 -8.41 -8.74 -14.55
C LEU A 76 -8.06 -7.85 -15.75
N LYS A 77 -6.80 -7.88 -16.20
CA LYS A 77 -6.36 -7.08 -17.35
C LYS A 77 -7.15 -7.44 -18.61
N ASN A 78 -7.47 -8.71 -18.83
CA ASN A 78 -8.27 -9.13 -19.97
C ASN A 78 -9.71 -8.65 -19.85
N LYS A 79 -10.34 -8.81 -18.67
CA LYS A 79 -11.71 -8.35 -18.42
C LYS A 79 -11.90 -6.86 -18.74
N PHE A 80 -10.97 -6.00 -18.29
CA PHE A 80 -11.05 -4.55 -18.55
C PHE A 80 -10.50 -4.11 -19.91
N LYS A 81 -9.84 -5.00 -20.66
CA LYS A 81 -9.50 -4.74 -22.06
C LYS A 81 -10.70 -4.92 -22.98
N ASP A 82 -11.56 -5.90 -22.66
CA ASP A 82 -12.75 -6.20 -23.44
C ASP A 82 -13.88 -5.17 -23.19
N GLU A 83 -13.81 -4.39 -22.11
CA GLU A 83 -14.76 -3.30 -21.79
C GLU A 83 -14.47 -1.97 -22.53
N ASN A 84 -13.45 -1.89 -23.39
CA ASN A 84 -13.10 -0.71 -24.21
C ASN A 84 -13.36 -0.92 -25.72
N LEU A 85 -14.34 -1.75 -26.09
CA LEU A 85 -14.77 -1.97 -27.49
C LEU A 85 -16.16 -1.38 -27.75
#